data_AF-A0A395GB40-F1
#
_entry.id   AF-A0A395GB40-F1
#
_cell.length_a   1.000
_cell.length_b   1.000
_cell.length_c   1.000
_cell.angle_alpha   90.00
_cell.angle_beta   90.00
_cell.angle_gamma   90.00
#
_symmetry.space_group_name_H-M   'P 1'
#
loop_
_entity.id
_entity.type
_entity.pdbx_description
1 polymer ?
#
loop_
_entity_poly.entity_id
_entity_poly.type
_entity_poly.pdbx_seq_one_letter_code
_entity_poly.pdbx_strand_id
1 'polypeptide(L)' 'MKVLNYTQNFEDSWIRCRTLSFLYTQYYDDVLQTKPKIDGIELICVENNQVIGLLDIEIKNAYCS' A
#
# COMPACT_ATOMS: atom_id res chain seq x y z
N MET A 1 -6.08 4.72 16.27
CA MET A 1 -4.97 4.38 15.34
C MET A 1 -4.08 3.23 15.84
N LYS A 2 -3.73 2.26 14.98
CA LYS A 2 -2.74 1.18 15.22
C LYS A 2 -1.94 0.88 13.94
N VAL A 3 -0.66 0.51 14.07
CA VAL A 3 0.16 0.01 12.94
C VAL A 3 0.18 -1.52 12.99
N LEU A 4 -0.10 -2.16 11.85
CA LEU A 4 -0.24 -3.62 11.72
C LEU A 4 0.45 -4.07 10.42
N ASN A 5 0.80 -5.35 10.36
CA ASN A 5 1.11 -5.98 9.07
C ASN A 5 -0.13 -6.01 8.18
N TYR A 6 0.05 -5.80 6.89
CA TYR A 6 -1.00 -5.96 5.90
C TYR A 6 -1.55 -7.40 5.90
N THR A 7 -2.85 -7.52 5.64
CA THR A 7 -3.52 -8.80 5.33
C THR A 7 -4.60 -8.54 4.28
N GLN A 8 -5.02 -9.59 3.55
CA GLN A 8 -6.04 -9.48 2.50
C GLN A 8 -7.35 -8.83 2.97
N ASN A 9 -7.68 -8.93 4.26
CA ASN A 9 -8.88 -8.33 4.84
C ASN A 9 -8.93 -6.79 4.71
N PHE A 10 -7.79 -6.14 4.42
CA PHE A 10 -7.69 -4.70 4.26
C PHE A 10 -7.49 -4.25 2.79
N GLU A 11 -7.55 -5.16 1.81
CA GLU A 11 -7.20 -4.85 0.41
C GLU A 11 -7.98 -3.65 -0.16
N ASP A 12 -9.31 -3.66 -0.04
CA ASP A 12 -10.16 -2.56 -0.53
C ASP A 12 -9.80 -1.23 0.14
N SER A 13 -9.51 -1.27 1.44
CA SER A 13 -9.14 -0.09 2.22
C SER A 13 -7.75 0.43 1.84
N TRP A 14 -6.81 -0.49 1.57
CA TRP A 14 -5.47 -0.19 1.08
C TRP A 14 -5.52 0.45 -0.31
N ILE A 15 -6.30 -0.11 -1.24
CA ILE A 15 -6.49 0.42 -2.60
C ILE A 15 -7.03 1.85 -2.54
N ARG A 16 -8.07 2.07 -1.72
CA ARG A 16 -8.65 3.41 -1.51
C ARG A 16 -7.62 4.37 -0.94
N CYS A 17 -6.89 3.97 0.10
CA CYS A 17 -5.88 4.81 0.75
C CYS A 17 -4.76 5.20 -0.22
N ARG A 18 -4.22 4.25 -1.00
CA ARG A 18 -3.20 4.51 -2.02
C ARG A 18 -3.69 5.47 -3.08
N THR A 19 -4.87 5.20 -3.65
CA THR A 19 -5.47 6.06 -4.68
C THR A 19 -5.61 7.50 -4.20
N LEU A 20 -6.13 7.70 -2.98
CA LEU A 20 -6.27 9.05 -2.41
C LEU A 20 -4.92 9.71 -2.12
N SER A 21 -3.90 8.95 -1.72
CA SER A 21 -2.55 9.49 -1.45
C SER A 21 -1.87 10.05 -2.71
N PHE A 22 -2.21 9.54 -3.89
CA PHE A 22 -1.65 9.98 -5.17
C PHE A 22 -2.43 11.10 -5.85
N LEU A 23 -3.67 11.38 -5.42
CA LEU A 23 -4.59 12.34 -6.06
C LEU A 23 -3.98 13.72 -6.32
N TYR A 24 -3.13 14.22 -5.43
CA TYR A 24 -2.49 15.54 -5.54
C TYR A 24 -1.01 15.47 -5.94
N THR A 25 -0.59 14.34 -6.48
CA THR A 25 0.79 14.12 -6.95
C THR A 25 0.80 13.96 -8.47
N GLN A 26 1.99 13.87 -9.05
CA GLN A 26 2.15 13.54 -10.48
C GLN A 26 1.69 12.11 -10.83
N TYR A 27 1.40 11.26 -9.84
CA TYR A 27 1.00 9.86 -9.98
C TYR A 27 -0.52 9.65 -9.84
N TYR A 28 -1.34 10.69 -10.04
CA TYR A 28 -2.79 10.65 -9.81
C TYR A 28 -3.54 9.59 -10.66
N ASP A 29 -2.94 9.17 -11.78
CA ASP A 29 -3.46 8.17 -12.72
C ASP A 29 -2.94 6.75 -12.45
N ASP A 30 -2.00 6.58 -11.53
CA ASP A 30 -1.52 5.28 -11.06
C ASP A 30 -2.55 4.67 -10.10
N VAL A 31 -3.65 4.18 -10.67
CA VAL A 31 -4.76 3.56 -9.93
C VAL A 31 -4.69 2.04 -10.09
N LEU A 32 -4.50 1.34 -8.97
CA LEU A 32 -4.46 -0.12 -8.92
C LEU A 32 -5.80 -0.70 -8.49
N GLN A 33 -6.22 -1.79 -9.13
CA GLN A 33 -7.43 -2.54 -8.76
C GLN A 33 -7.14 -3.69 -7.78
N THR A 34 -5.87 -4.08 -7.64
CA THR A 34 -5.42 -5.13 -6.73
C THR A 34 -4.08 -4.75 -6.13
N LYS A 35 -3.80 -5.19 -4.90
CA LYS A 35 -2.49 -4.95 -4.28
C LYS A 35 -1.43 -5.83 -4.96
N PRO A 36 -0.31 -5.28 -5.48
CA PRO A 36 0.79 -6.08 -5.96
C PRO A 36 1.38 -6.90 -4.82
N LYS A 37 1.71 -8.16 -5.09
CA LYS A 37 2.51 -8.96 -4.15
C LYS A 37 3.93 -8.45 -4.15
N ILE A 38 4.46 -8.21 -2.96
CA ILE A 38 5.86 -7.86 -2.75
C ILE A 38 6.52 -8.87 -1.82
N ASP A 39 7.82 -9.07 -2.00
CA ASP A 39 8.66 -9.82 -1.05
C ASP A 39 9.38 -8.80 -0.17
N GLY A 40 8.78 -8.48 0.97
CA GLY A 40 9.26 -7.38 1.80
C GLY A 40 8.34 -7.03 2.96
N ILE A 41 8.37 -5.75 3.36
CA ILE A 41 7.62 -5.23 4.49
C ILE A 41 6.35 -4.54 3.98
N GLU A 42 5.20 -5.00 4.45
CA GLU A 42 3.89 -4.41 4.15
C GLU A 42 3.21 -3.98 5.46
N LEU A 43 3.21 -2.68 5.73
CA LEU A 43 2.61 -2.10 6.94
C LEU A 43 1.42 -1.20 6.60
N ILE A 44 0.40 -1.28 7.44
CA ILE A 44 -0.78 -0.42 7.37
C ILE A 44 -1.02 0.28 8.70
N CYS A 45 -1.52 1.51 8.62
CA CYS A 45 -2.04 2.24 9.75
C CYS A 45 -3.56 2.20 9.71
N VAL A 46 -4.20 1.66 10.76
CA VAL A 46 -5.64 1.40 10.81
C VAL A 46 -6.31 2.24 11.90
N GLU A 47 -7.42 2.86 11.55
CA GLU A 47 -8.36 3.52 12.47
C GLU A 47 -9.80 3.21 12.04
N ASN A 48 -10.67 2.84 12.99
CA ASN A 48 -12.06 2.47 12.72
C ASN A 48 -12.23 1.44 11.59
N ASN A 49 -11.38 0.42 11.58
CA ASN A 49 -11.34 -0.62 10.55
C ASN A 49 -11.04 -0.11 9.12
N GLN A 50 -10.46 1.09 9.01
CA GLN A 50 -10.08 1.73 7.76
C GLN A 50 -8.57 1.99 7.74
N VAL A 51 -7.93 1.70 6.60
CA VAL A 51 -6.54 2.04 6.35
C VAL A 51 -6.44 3.55 6.09
N ILE A 52 -5.65 4.23 6.91
CA ILE A 52 -5.39 5.68 6.84
C ILE A 52 -3.94 6.02 6.48
N GLY A 53 -3.09 4.99 6.35
CA GLY A 53 -1.70 5.11 5.92
C GLY A 53 -1.13 3.74 5.57
N LEU A 54 -0.11 3.72 4.73
CA LEU A 54 0.52 2.51 4.22
C LEU A 54 2.03 2.72 4.04
N LEU A 55 2.80 1.63 4.16
CA LEU A 55 4.23 1.60 3.87
C LEU A 55 4.57 0.22 3.31
N ASP A 56 4.92 0.19 2.03
CA ASP A 56 5.36 -1.00 1.31
C ASP A 56 6.82 -0.81 0.92
N ILE A 57 7.69 -1.76 1.30
CA ILE A 57 9.13 -1.74 1.02
C ILE A 57 9.54 -3.09 0.48
N GLU A 58 10.18 -3.10 -0.69
CA GLU A 58 10.81 -4.29 -1.28
C GLU A 58 12.26 -3.98 -1.67
N ILE A 59 13.13 -5.00 -1.58
CA ILE A 59 14.49 -4.95 -2.13
C ILE A 59 14.50 -5.87 -3.35
N LYS A 60 14.59 -5.29 -4.54
CA LYS A 60 14.82 -6.03 -5.77
C LYS A 60 16.29 -5.98 -6.13
N ASN A 61 16.92 -7.13 -6.37
CA ASN A 61 18.25 -7.18 -6.96
C ASN A 61 18.16 -6.68 -8.41
N ALA A 62 18.41 -5.39 -8.61
CA ALA A 62 18.46 -4.76 -9.93
C ALA A 62 19.75 -5.07 -10.71
N TYR A 63 20.68 -5.84 -10.12
CA TYR A 63 22.00 -6.14 -10.69
C TYR A 63 22.26 -7.65 -10.72
N CYS A 64 21.54 -8.37 -11.57
CA CYS A 64 22.12 -9.56 -12.22
C CYS A 64 22.26 -9.21 -13.69
N SER A 65 23.49 -8.85 -14.06
CA SER A 65 24.00 -8.81 -15.44
C SER A 65 23.90 -10.19 -16.10
#